data_AF-A0AA87ZPJ3-F1
#
_entry.id   AF-A0AA87ZPJ3-F1
#
_cell.length_a   1.000
_cell.length_b   1.000
_cell.length_c   1.000
_cell.angle_alpha   90.00
_cell.angle_beta   90.00
_cell.angle_gamma   90.00
#
_symmetry.space_group_name_H-M   'P 1'
#
loop_
_entity.id
_entity.type
_entity.pdbx_description
1 polymer ?
#
loop_
_entity_poly.entity_id
_entity_poly.type
_entity_poly.pdbx_seq_one_letter_code
_entity_poly.pdbx_strand_id
1 'polypeptide(L)'
;MEKLFNEVGEKALNKEVCQSIAKRFSRSSGRAGKPIVKWTEVQSWFESRKEDSAKASKNVPEISGASRPMKAVESSETLKDEKIPDLTDLEFEARSSKDGAWYDVDVFLAHRCLSSGESEVRVRYVGFGSEEDEWINIKKAIRERSIPIEHSECGKVKVGDLVLCFQERRDRASYYDAHVLDIHRRMHDIRGCRCVFLVRYDHDDTEARKSSSKETLS
;
A
#
# COMPACT_ATOMS: atom_id res chain seq x y z
N MET A 1 20.58 -7.64 -1.52
CA MET A 1 20.27 -8.52 -0.39
C MET A 1 20.22 -7.73 0.92
N GLU A 2 21.17 -6.81 1.16
CA GLU A 2 21.17 -5.90 2.33
C GLU A 2 19.92 -5.04 2.54
N LYS A 3 19.39 -4.41 1.48
CA LYS A 3 18.15 -3.62 1.61
C LYS A 3 16.94 -4.46 2.06
N LEU A 4 16.84 -5.69 1.55
CA LEU A 4 15.78 -6.64 1.91
C LEU A 4 15.93 -7.16 3.35
N PHE A 5 17.14 -7.12 3.91
CA PHE A 5 17.40 -7.51 5.30
C PHE A 5 16.93 -6.44 6.28
N ASN A 6 17.20 -5.17 5.98
CA ASN A 6 16.79 -4.05 6.84
C ASN A 6 15.26 -3.90 6.92
N GLU A 7 14.52 -4.43 5.94
CA GLU A 7 13.05 -4.49 5.94
C GLU A 7 12.47 -5.54 6.91
N VAL A 8 13.22 -6.59 7.26
CA VAL A 8 12.69 -7.76 8.00
C VAL A 8 12.99 -7.72 9.51
N GLY A 9 13.98 -6.93 9.94
CA GLY A 9 14.39 -6.83 11.35
C GLY A 9 15.01 -8.11 11.91
N GLU A 10 15.77 -8.01 13.01
CA GLU A 10 16.58 -9.11 13.58
C GLU A 10 15.79 -10.28 14.21
N LYS A 11 14.49 -10.42 13.95
CA LYS A 11 13.70 -11.55 14.47
C LYS A 11 14.00 -12.81 13.68
N ALA A 12 14.17 -13.91 14.40
CA ALA A 12 14.81 -15.14 13.94
C ALA A 12 14.34 -15.59 12.54
N LEU A 13 15.32 -15.73 11.64
CA LEU A 13 15.17 -16.16 10.27
C LEU A 13 14.59 -17.57 10.21
N ASN A 14 13.28 -17.67 9.96
CA ASN A 14 12.64 -18.93 9.64
C ASN A 14 12.86 -19.27 8.15
N LYS A 15 12.64 -20.53 7.80
CA LYS A 15 12.85 -21.06 6.44
C LYS A 15 11.97 -20.35 5.42
N GLU A 16 10.78 -19.92 5.83
CA GLU A 16 9.76 -19.26 5.03
C GLU A 16 10.22 -17.85 4.61
N VAL A 17 10.85 -17.11 5.52
CA VAL A 17 11.46 -15.79 5.25
C VAL A 17 12.62 -15.92 4.27
N CYS A 18 13.51 -16.90 4.47
CA CYS A 18 14.62 -17.14 3.55
C CYS A 18 14.14 -17.50 2.13
N GLN A 19 13.04 -18.25 2.01
CA GLN A 19 12.42 -18.56 0.73
C GLN A 19 11.80 -17.35 0.05
N SER A 20 11.11 -16.50 0.81
CA SER A 20 10.52 -15.26 0.29
C SER A 20 11.60 -14.31 -0.24
N ILE A 21 12.69 -14.12 0.51
CA ILE A 21 13.82 -13.27 0.12
C ILE A 21 14.51 -13.84 -1.14
N ALA A 22 14.72 -15.17 -1.21
CA ALA A 22 15.29 -15.82 -2.38
C ALA A 22 14.45 -15.61 -3.65
N LYS A 23 13.12 -15.70 -3.53
CA LYS A 23 12.17 -15.43 -4.63
C LYS A 23 12.19 -13.97 -5.07
N ARG A 24 12.05 -13.02 -4.14
CA ARG A 24 12.09 -11.56 -4.44
C ARG A 24 13.41 -11.17 -5.07
N PHE A 25 14.52 -11.63 -4.52
CA PHE A 25 15.85 -11.32 -5.04
C PHE A 25 16.07 -11.90 -6.44
N SER A 26 15.60 -13.12 -6.70
CA SER A 26 15.70 -13.75 -8.03
C SER A 26 14.86 -13.05 -9.09
N ARG A 27 13.76 -12.40 -8.71
CA ARG A 27 12.86 -11.66 -9.62
C ARG A 27 13.23 -10.18 -9.79
N SER A 28 14.29 -9.71 -9.13
CA SER A 28 14.71 -8.31 -9.22
C SER A 28 15.29 -7.98 -10.61
N SER A 29 14.95 -6.79 -11.13
CA SER A 29 15.31 -6.32 -12.47
C SER A 29 16.83 -6.31 -12.73
N GLY A 30 17.66 -6.12 -11.70
CA GLY A 30 19.13 -6.18 -11.78
C GLY A 30 19.73 -7.58 -11.95
N ARG A 31 18.91 -8.63 -12.08
CA ARG A 31 19.35 -10.03 -12.20
C ARG A 31 18.85 -10.77 -13.44
N ALA A 32 18.34 -10.06 -14.45
CA ALA A 32 17.98 -10.66 -15.73
C ALA A 32 19.13 -11.54 -16.28
N GLY A 33 18.85 -12.83 -16.52
CA GLY A 33 19.82 -13.82 -17.02
C GLY A 33 20.72 -14.50 -15.98
N LYS A 34 20.59 -14.20 -14.68
CA LYS A 34 21.38 -14.84 -13.61
C LYS A 34 20.64 -16.04 -12.99
N PRO A 35 21.36 -17.07 -12.48
CA PRO A 35 20.73 -18.23 -11.88
C PRO A 35 19.88 -17.88 -10.65
N ILE A 36 18.80 -18.62 -10.47
CA ILE A 36 17.85 -18.49 -9.35
C ILE A 36 18.61 -18.75 -8.05
N VAL A 37 18.47 -17.84 -7.10
CA VAL A 37 19.07 -17.98 -5.77
C VAL A 37 18.20 -18.91 -4.94
N LYS A 38 18.82 -19.90 -4.31
CA LYS A 38 18.16 -20.86 -3.42
C LYS A 38 18.02 -20.25 -2.03
N TRP A 39 16.96 -20.63 -1.32
CA TRP A 39 16.71 -20.17 0.05
C TRP A 39 17.84 -20.55 1.02
N THR A 40 18.53 -21.67 0.77
CA THR A 40 19.69 -22.12 1.56
C THR A 40 20.89 -21.17 1.43
N GLU A 41 21.10 -20.59 0.24
CA GLU A 41 22.19 -19.63 0.00
C GLU A 41 21.92 -18.31 0.73
N VAL A 42 20.65 -17.91 0.79
CA VAL A 42 20.19 -16.75 1.57
C VAL A 42 20.39 -17.00 3.07
N GLN A 43 20.04 -18.21 3.55
CA GLN A 43 20.24 -18.58 4.94
C GLN A 43 21.72 -18.57 5.35
N SER A 44 22.61 -19.22 4.58
CA SER A 44 24.05 -19.23 4.88
C SER A 44 24.67 -17.82 4.84
N TRP A 45 24.20 -16.95 3.95
CA TRP A 45 24.62 -15.54 3.91
C TRP A 45 24.20 -14.76 5.16
N PHE A 46 23.06 -15.10 5.76
CA PHE A 46 22.65 -14.51 7.04
C PHE A 46 23.45 -15.04 8.23
N GLU A 47 23.73 -16.34 8.25
CA GLU A 47 24.53 -16.97 9.30
C GLU A 47 25.95 -16.40 9.33
N SER A 48 26.58 -16.21 8.16
CA SER A 48 27.91 -15.59 8.08
C SER A 48 27.94 -14.16 8.63
N ARG A 49 26.86 -13.38 8.44
CA ARG A 49 26.76 -12.02 8.97
C ARG A 49 26.56 -11.96 10.49
N LYS A 50 25.86 -12.94 11.07
CA LYS A 50 25.77 -13.06 12.52
C LYS A 50 27.12 -13.40 13.13
N GLU A 51 27.91 -14.24 12.47
CA GLU A 51 29.28 -14.53 12.89
C GLU A 51 30.21 -13.32 12.77
N ASP A 52 30.09 -12.52 11.72
CA ASP A 52 30.89 -11.30 11.54
C ASP A 52 30.53 -10.21 12.57
N SER A 53 29.24 -10.08 12.90
CA SER A 53 28.76 -9.20 13.98
C SER A 53 29.23 -9.67 15.37
N ALA A 54 29.21 -10.98 15.63
CA ALA A 54 29.71 -11.57 16.88
C ALA A 54 31.24 -11.48 17.03
N LYS A 55 31.99 -11.48 15.92
CA LYS A 55 33.45 -11.27 15.90
C LYS A 55 33.84 -9.80 16.07
N ALA A 56 33.03 -8.86 15.57
CA ALA A 56 33.23 -7.42 15.77
C ALA A 56 33.04 -6.99 17.23
N SER A 57 32.19 -7.70 17.99
CA SER A 57 31.91 -7.39 19.40
C SER A 57 32.96 -7.92 20.42
N LYS A 58 34.03 -8.60 19.97
CA LYS A 58 35.06 -9.19 20.85
C LYS A 58 36.34 -8.36 21.03
N ASN A 59 36.41 -7.14 20.48
CA ASN A 59 37.61 -6.29 20.60
C ASN A 59 37.32 -4.97 21.34
N VAL A 60 37.02 -5.03 22.64
CA VAL A 60 37.24 -3.92 23.58
C VAL A 60 37.66 -4.51 24.94
N PRO A 61 38.85 -4.20 25.48
CA PRO A 61 39.26 -4.66 26.81
C PRO A 61 38.48 -3.95 27.92
N GLU A 62 38.12 -4.72 28.95
CA GLU A 62 37.55 -4.28 30.23
C GLU A 62 38.42 -3.23 30.93
N ILE A 63 37.80 -2.17 31.46
CA ILE A 63 38.17 -1.64 32.79
C ILE A 63 36.90 -1.38 33.61
N SER A 64 36.93 -1.98 34.79
CA SER A 64 35.99 -2.04 35.90
C SER A 64 35.50 -0.70 36.47
N GLY A 65 34.26 -0.69 36.99
CA GLY A 65 33.82 0.28 37.99
C GLY A 65 32.33 0.21 38.30
N ALA A 66 31.97 -0.54 39.34
CA ALA A 66 30.59 -0.86 39.75
C ALA A 66 29.77 0.35 40.25
N SER A 67 28.43 0.30 40.09
CA SER A 67 27.45 0.53 41.17
C SER A 67 26.01 0.15 40.77
N ARG A 68 25.31 -0.41 41.77
CA ARG A 68 24.09 -1.27 41.81
C ARG A 68 22.73 -0.67 41.36
N PRO A 69 21.68 -1.54 41.25
CA PRO A 69 20.43 -1.34 40.51
C PRO A 69 19.24 -0.85 41.35
N MET A 70 18.16 -0.42 40.69
CA MET A 70 16.81 -0.47 41.26
C MET A 70 15.80 -1.11 40.29
N LYS A 71 15.18 -2.20 40.79
CA LYS A 71 13.87 -2.79 40.45
C LYS A 71 12.76 -1.72 40.47
N ALA A 72 11.57 -1.85 39.89
CA ALA A 72 10.79 -2.78 39.07
C ALA A 72 9.63 -1.91 38.49
N VAL A 73 8.90 -2.28 37.45
CA VAL A 73 7.71 -3.15 37.53
C VAL A 73 7.21 -3.39 36.10
N GLU A 74 7.03 -4.67 35.79
CA GLU A 74 6.27 -5.16 34.65
C GLU A 74 4.79 -4.73 34.74
N SER A 75 4.24 -4.27 33.63
CA SER A 75 2.86 -4.61 33.28
C SER A 75 2.83 -4.92 31.80
N SER A 76 3.02 -6.20 31.51
CA SER A 76 2.78 -6.86 30.24
C SER A 76 1.27 -7.04 30.08
N GLU A 77 0.65 -6.17 29.30
CA GLU A 77 -0.61 -6.53 28.64
C GLU A 77 -0.30 -6.94 27.20
N THR A 78 -0.21 -8.26 27.05
CA THR A 78 -0.20 -8.98 25.78
C THR A 78 -1.43 -8.63 24.97
N LEU A 79 -1.29 -7.72 24.01
CA LEU A 79 -2.22 -7.63 22.90
C LEU A 79 -1.94 -8.79 21.95
N LYS A 80 -3.01 -9.54 21.71
CA LYS A 80 -3.06 -10.82 21.04
C LYS A 80 -2.47 -10.70 19.64
N ASP A 81 -1.82 -11.80 19.25
CA ASP A 81 -1.31 -12.11 17.93
C ASP A 81 -2.47 -12.04 16.92
N GLU A 82 -2.84 -10.83 16.50
CA GLU A 82 -3.68 -10.63 15.34
C GLU A 82 -2.84 -11.02 14.14
N LYS A 83 -3.24 -12.14 13.54
CA LYS A 83 -2.79 -12.64 12.25
C LYS A 83 -2.69 -11.46 11.28
N ILE A 84 -1.48 -10.92 11.13
CA ILE A 84 -1.18 -9.83 10.19
C ILE A 84 -1.74 -10.31 8.85
N PRO A 85 -2.74 -9.61 8.27
CA PRO A 85 -3.26 -9.96 6.96
C PRO A 85 -2.09 -10.05 5.99
N ASP A 86 -2.20 -10.87 4.96
CA ASP A 86 -1.17 -10.92 3.92
C ASP A 86 -1.09 -9.54 3.22
N LEU A 87 -0.25 -8.64 3.76
CA LEU A 87 -0.16 -7.24 3.35
C LEU A 87 0.45 -7.08 1.94
N THR A 88 0.81 -8.18 1.28
CA THR A 88 1.43 -8.14 -0.05
C THR A 88 0.45 -7.95 -1.20
N ASP A 89 -0.86 -8.06 -0.95
CA ASP A 89 -1.92 -7.88 -1.96
C ASP A 89 -2.66 -6.53 -1.85
N LEU A 90 -2.35 -5.69 -0.86
CA LEU A 90 -3.05 -4.41 -0.67
C LEU A 90 -2.47 -3.32 -1.57
N GLU A 91 -3.28 -2.89 -2.52
CA GLU A 91 -3.00 -1.75 -3.40
C GLU A 91 -3.74 -0.52 -2.89
N PHE A 92 -3.11 0.65 -2.98
CA PHE A 92 -3.68 1.90 -2.46
C PHE A 92 -3.85 2.93 -3.56
N GLU A 93 -4.83 3.78 -3.39
CA GLU A 93 -5.00 5.02 -4.14
C GLU A 93 -5.02 6.21 -3.17
N ALA A 94 -4.59 7.35 -3.68
CA ALA A 94 -4.50 8.57 -2.91
C ALA A 94 -5.05 9.76 -3.68
N ARG A 95 -5.73 10.65 -2.95
CA ARG A 95 -6.32 11.86 -3.50
C ARG A 95 -5.29 12.99 -3.54
N SER A 96 -4.95 13.47 -4.73
CA SER A 96 -4.04 14.61 -4.88
C SER A 96 -4.68 15.90 -4.37
N SER A 97 -3.87 16.72 -3.71
CA SER A 97 -4.28 18.03 -3.24
C SER A 97 -4.34 19.08 -4.36
N LYS A 98 -3.68 18.82 -5.49
CA LYS A 98 -3.55 19.75 -6.62
C LYS A 98 -4.83 19.85 -7.44
N ASP A 99 -5.46 18.72 -7.70
CA ASP A 99 -6.59 18.65 -8.63
C ASP A 99 -7.80 17.88 -8.09
N GLY A 100 -7.69 17.29 -6.89
CA GLY A 100 -8.74 16.53 -6.23
C GLY A 100 -8.99 15.14 -6.81
N ALA A 101 -8.16 14.68 -7.75
CA ALA A 101 -8.31 13.37 -8.37
C ALA A 101 -7.63 12.27 -7.54
N TRP A 102 -8.10 11.04 -7.72
CA TRP A 102 -7.50 9.83 -7.15
C TRP A 102 -6.52 9.20 -8.12
N TYR A 103 -5.37 8.78 -7.58
CA TYR A 103 -4.29 8.15 -8.32
C TYR A 103 -3.76 6.94 -7.56
N ASP A 104 -3.35 5.91 -8.29
CA ASP A 104 -2.68 4.76 -7.71
C ASP A 104 -1.36 5.16 -7.04
N VAL A 105 -1.13 4.65 -5.84
CA VAL A 105 0.12 4.83 -5.10
C VAL A 105 1.11 3.76 -5.56
N ASP A 106 2.29 4.19 -6.00
CA ASP A 106 3.43 3.31 -6.30
C ASP A 106 4.21 2.98 -5.03
N VAL A 107 4.56 4.01 -4.25
CA VAL A 107 5.34 3.83 -3.02
C VAL A 107 5.07 4.91 -1.97
N PHE A 108 5.03 4.49 -0.71
CA PHE A 108 5.09 5.37 0.45
C PHE A 108 6.56 5.68 0.80
N LEU A 109 6.96 6.94 0.67
CA LEU A 109 8.35 7.38 0.80
C LEU A 109 8.72 7.76 2.24
N ALA A 110 7.79 8.37 2.96
CA ALA A 110 8.01 8.87 4.32
C ALA A 110 6.68 9.04 5.07
N HIS A 111 6.74 9.17 6.39
CA HIS A 111 5.61 9.56 7.23
C HIS A 111 6.00 10.73 8.13
N ARG A 112 5.02 11.52 8.56
CA ARG A 112 5.19 12.57 9.57
C ARG A 112 3.93 12.72 10.42
N CYS A 113 4.12 13.18 11.64
CA CYS A 113 3.03 13.61 12.52
C CYS A 113 3.14 15.13 12.71
N LEU A 114 2.04 15.84 12.44
CA LEU A 114 1.95 17.27 12.64
C LEU A 114 1.66 17.58 14.11
N SER A 115 1.97 18.81 14.53
CA SER A 115 1.63 19.29 15.88
C SER A 115 0.12 19.32 16.15
N SER A 116 -0.71 19.34 15.09
CA SER A 116 -2.17 19.20 15.17
C SER A 116 -2.63 17.79 15.58
N GLY A 117 -1.74 16.81 15.61
CA GLY A 117 -2.05 15.39 15.82
C GLY A 117 -2.47 14.66 14.54
N GLU A 118 -2.47 15.33 13.39
CA GLU A 118 -2.70 14.69 12.09
C GLU A 118 -1.46 13.95 11.60
N SER A 119 -1.69 12.80 10.95
CA SER A 119 -0.63 11.99 10.34
C SER A 119 -0.70 12.09 8.82
N GLU A 120 0.46 12.30 8.23
CA GLU A 120 0.63 12.39 6.79
C GLU A 120 1.71 11.43 6.30
N VAL A 121 1.56 10.97 5.07
CA VAL A 121 2.58 10.21 4.36
C VAL A 121 2.95 10.92 3.08
N ARG A 122 4.20 10.76 2.67
CA ARG A 122 4.69 11.21 1.38
C ARG A 122 4.53 10.08 0.38
N VAL A 123 3.73 10.28 -0.66
CA VAL A 123 3.48 9.26 -1.70
C VAL A 123 4.14 9.62 -3.01
N ARG A 124 4.51 8.59 -3.76
CA ARG A 124 4.74 8.65 -5.20
C ARG A 124 3.60 7.94 -5.92
N TYR A 125 3.06 8.59 -6.95
CA TYR A 125 1.99 8.04 -7.76
C TYR A 125 2.54 7.20 -8.92
N VAL A 126 1.76 6.20 -9.34
CA VAL A 126 2.09 5.37 -10.50
C VAL A 126 2.17 6.24 -11.76
N GLY A 127 3.28 6.14 -12.49
CA GLY A 127 3.48 6.88 -13.74
C GLY A 127 4.00 8.31 -13.58
N PHE A 128 4.21 8.79 -12.35
CA PHE A 128 4.73 10.13 -12.07
C PHE A 128 6.14 10.08 -11.44
N GLY A 129 6.94 11.12 -11.67
CA GLY A 129 8.26 11.26 -11.08
C GLY A 129 8.26 11.92 -9.70
N SER A 130 9.45 12.11 -9.14
CA SER A 130 9.63 12.67 -7.80
C SER A 130 9.15 14.13 -7.65
N GLU A 131 9.02 14.83 -8.77
CA GLU A 131 8.47 16.18 -8.87
C GLU A 131 6.99 16.26 -8.47
N GLU A 132 6.26 15.14 -8.59
CA GLU A 132 4.86 15.06 -8.23
C GLU A 132 4.61 14.43 -6.84
N ASP A 133 5.68 14.07 -6.10
CA ASP A 133 5.54 13.48 -4.77
C ASP A 133 4.78 14.42 -3.81
N GLU A 134 3.72 13.93 -3.16
CA GLU A 134 2.84 14.74 -2.30
C GLU A 134 2.79 14.23 -0.86
N TRP A 135 2.72 15.16 0.10
CA TRP A 135 2.34 14.86 1.48
C TRP A 135 0.82 14.85 1.59
N ILE A 136 0.25 13.70 1.94
CA ILE A 136 -1.19 13.48 2.01
C ILE A 136 -1.62 13.01 3.39
N ASN A 137 -2.80 13.43 3.82
CA ASN A 137 -3.37 13.04 5.10
C ASN A 137 -3.90 11.60 5.05
N ILE A 138 -3.42 10.76 5.97
CA ILE A 138 -3.73 9.32 5.96
C ILE A 138 -5.23 9.06 6.11
N LYS A 139 -5.93 9.82 6.97
CA LYS A 139 -7.34 9.58 7.27
C LYS A 139 -8.30 10.13 6.21
N LYS A 140 -7.84 11.09 5.41
CA LYS A 140 -8.71 11.88 4.51
C LYS A 140 -8.45 11.63 3.03
N ALA A 141 -7.28 11.10 2.67
CA ALA A 141 -6.81 11.11 1.29
C ALA A 141 -6.11 9.82 0.86
N ILE A 142 -6.29 8.72 1.61
CA ILE A 142 -5.75 7.40 1.28
C ILE A 142 -6.84 6.37 1.55
N ARG A 143 -7.00 5.45 0.60
CA ARG A 143 -7.82 4.25 0.76
C ARG A 143 -7.25 3.10 -0.05
N GLU A 144 -7.76 1.90 0.19
CA GLU A 144 -7.50 0.77 -0.70
C GLU A 144 -8.00 1.11 -2.10
N ARG A 145 -7.29 0.61 -3.12
CA ARG A 145 -7.60 0.86 -4.52
C ARG A 145 -9.03 0.40 -4.80
N SER A 146 -9.80 1.26 -5.46
CA SER A 146 -11.17 0.97 -5.85
C SER A 146 -11.20 -0.26 -6.77
N ILE A 147 -12.23 -1.10 -6.67
CA ILE A 147 -12.37 -2.33 -7.48
C ILE A 147 -13.29 -2.11 -8.70
N PRO A 148 -12.83 -2.43 -9.95
CA PRO A 148 -13.65 -2.28 -11.14
C PRO A 148 -14.95 -3.07 -11.08
N ILE A 149 -16.06 -2.45 -11.50
CA ILE A 149 -17.37 -3.09 -11.47
C ILE A 149 -17.55 -3.93 -12.75
N GLU A 150 -17.55 -5.25 -12.59
CA GLU A 150 -17.80 -6.15 -13.71
C GLU A 150 -19.23 -6.03 -14.25
N HIS A 151 -19.42 -6.37 -15.53
CA HIS A 151 -20.72 -6.24 -16.19
C HIS A 151 -21.84 -7.04 -15.49
N SER A 152 -21.50 -8.20 -14.92
CA SER A 152 -22.42 -9.03 -14.13
C SER A 152 -22.71 -8.47 -12.74
N GLU A 153 -21.91 -7.52 -12.27
CA GLU A 153 -21.94 -6.98 -10.91
C GLU A 153 -22.63 -5.63 -10.81
N CYS A 154 -23.07 -5.06 -11.94
CA CYS A 154 -23.76 -3.78 -11.95
C CYS A 154 -24.97 -3.75 -10.99
N GLY A 155 -25.64 -4.89 -10.77
CA GLY A 155 -26.76 -5.03 -9.84
C GLY A 155 -26.42 -4.77 -8.37
N LYS A 156 -25.13 -4.81 -8.02
CA LYS A 156 -24.63 -4.53 -6.65
C LYS A 156 -24.67 -3.04 -6.32
N VAL A 157 -24.50 -2.17 -7.32
CA VAL A 157 -24.49 -0.71 -7.16
C VAL A 157 -25.90 -0.20 -6.82
N LYS A 158 -26.00 0.70 -5.85
CA LYS A 158 -27.23 1.30 -5.36
C LYS A 158 -27.16 2.82 -5.39
N VAL A 159 -28.33 3.44 -5.36
CA VAL A 159 -28.44 4.90 -5.17
C VAL A 159 -27.87 5.25 -3.80
N GLY A 160 -27.00 6.25 -3.77
CA GLY A 160 -26.25 6.70 -2.60
C GLY A 160 -24.85 6.09 -2.49
N ASP A 161 -24.49 5.09 -3.30
CA ASP A 161 -23.15 4.50 -3.25
C ASP A 161 -22.08 5.50 -3.72
N LEU A 162 -20.92 5.46 -3.07
CA LEU A 162 -19.70 6.15 -3.50
C LEU A 162 -19.04 5.33 -4.61
N VAL A 163 -18.73 5.98 -5.72
CA VAL A 163 -18.06 5.38 -6.86
C VAL A 163 -16.92 6.27 -7.34
N LEU A 164 -15.82 5.65 -7.76
CA LEU A 164 -14.74 6.34 -8.43
C LEU A 164 -15.04 6.41 -9.93
N CYS A 165 -15.37 7.61 -10.40
CA CYS A 165 -15.83 7.87 -11.76
C CYS A 165 -14.76 8.57 -12.60
N PHE A 166 -14.49 8.00 -13.77
CA PHE A 166 -13.68 8.65 -14.80
C PHE A 166 -14.40 9.89 -15.37
N GLN A 167 -13.78 11.06 -15.31
CA GLN A 167 -14.25 12.30 -15.91
C GLN A 167 -13.26 12.77 -16.98
N GLU A 168 -13.74 12.82 -18.22
CA GLU A 168 -12.98 13.31 -19.37
C GLU A 168 -13.48 14.70 -19.76
N ARG A 169 -12.57 15.67 -19.78
CA ARG A 169 -12.73 17.04 -20.29
C ARG A 169 -11.77 17.24 -21.45
N ARG A 170 -11.82 18.42 -22.10
CA ARG A 170 -11.04 18.71 -23.32
C ARG A 170 -9.54 18.46 -23.18
N ASP A 171 -9.00 18.65 -21.99
CA ASP A 171 -7.57 18.66 -21.67
C ASP A 171 -7.20 17.77 -20.47
N ARG A 172 -8.20 17.15 -19.82
CA ARG A 172 -7.98 16.37 -18.59
C ARG A 172 -8.83 15.11 -18.56
N ALA A 173 -8.22 14.01 -18.15
CA ALA A 173 -8.84 12.71 -17.97
C ALA A 173 -8.41 12.16 -16.61
N SER A 174 -9.28 12.29 -15.61
CA SER A 174 -8.97 11.97 -14.21
C SER A 174 -10.11 11.23 -13.52
N TYR A 175 -9.82 10.60 -12.39
CA TYR A 175 -10.78 9.85 -11.59
C TYR A 175 -11.19 10.66 -10.36
N TYR A 176 -12.49 10.77 -10.12
CA TYR A 176 -13.06 11.53 -9.00
C TYR A 176 -14.12 10.72 -8.28
N ASP A 177 -14.23 10.97 -6.98
CA ASP A 177 -15.37 10.50 -6.20
C ASP A 177 -16.67 11.13 -6.72
N ALA A 178 -17.69 10.30 -6.80
CA ALA A 178 -19.05 10.69 -7.14
C ALA A 178 -20.05 9.78 -6.40
N HIS A 179 -21.24 10.32 -6.17
CA HIS A 179 -22.35 9.57 -5.59
C HIS A 179 -23.40 9.24 -6.64
N VAL A 180 -23.92 8.01 -6.59
CA VAL A 180 -25.00 7.57 -7.48
C VAL A 180 -26.32 8.21 -7.06
N LEU A 181 -26.90 9.04 -7.91
CA LEU A 181 -28.20 9.70 -7.68
C LEU A 181 -29.38 8.85 -8.17
N ASP A 182 -29.22 8.16 -9.29
CA ASP A 182 -30.28 7.36 -9.90
C ASP A 182 -29.72 6.26 -10.82
N ILE A 183 -30.47 5.18 -11.01
CA ILE A 183 -30.05 4.03 -11.82
C ILE A 183 -31.17 3.59 -12.76
N HIS A 184 -30.93 3.76 -14.07
CA HIS A 184 -31.79 3.23 -15.11
C HIS A 184 -31.31 1.85 -15.55
N ARG A 185 -31.91 0.81 -14.97
CA ARG A 185 -31.62 -0.60 -15.28
C ARG A 185 -32.13 -1.00 -16.67
N ARG A 186 -31.30 -1.69 -17.44
CA ARG A 186 -31.67 -2.23 -18.77
C ARG A 186 -31.38 -3.72 -18.83
N MET A 187 -32.11 -4.45 -19.68
CA MET A 187 -31.80 -5.86 -19.96
C MET A 187 -30.46 -5.96 -20.70
N HIS A 188 -29.56 -6.80 -20.18
CA HIS A 188 -28.26 -7.10 -20.76
C HIS A 188 -27.74 -8.47 -20.28
N ASP A 189 -26.65 -8.93 -20.88
CA ASP A 189 -26.00 -10.20 -20.52
C ASP A 189 -24.53 -9.97 -20.12
N ILE A 190 -23.78 -11.06 -19.95
CA ILE A 190 -22.37 -11.04 -19.56
C ILE A 190 -21.46 -10.32 -20.58
N ARG A 191 -21.91 -10.04 -21.81
CA ARG A 191 -21.12 -9.38 -22.84
C ARG A 191 -21.00 -7.87 -22.63
N GLY A 192 -21.84 -7.29 -21.78
CA GLY A 192 -21.78 -5.87 -21.51
C GLY A 192 -22.98 -5.34 -20.74
N CYS A 193 -22.73 -4.41 -19.83
CA CYS A 193 -23.76 -3.72 -19.07
C CYS A 193 -24.34 -2.57 -19.89
N ARG A 194 -25.67 -2.47 -19.89
CA ARG A 194 -26.42 -1.40 -20.58
C ARG A 194 -27.12 -0.45 -19.61
N CYS A 195 -26.92 -0.62 -18.31
CA CYS A 195 -27.48 0.26 -17.29
C CYS A 195 -26.88 1.67 -17.42
N VAL A 196 -27.66 2.68 -17.06
CA VAL A 196 -27.23 4.07 -17.01
C VAL A 196 -27.30 4.56 -15.57
N PHE A 197 -26.18 5.06 -15.06
CA PHE A 197 -26.02 5.58 -13.71
C PHE A 197 -25.96 7.10 -13.81
N LEU A 198 -26.83 7.80 -13.09
CA LEU A 198 -26.70 9.24 -12.89
C LEU A 198 -25.84 9.43 -11.65
N VAL A 199 -24.70 10.09 -11.81
CA VAL A 199 -23.76 10.36 -10.71
C VAL A 199 -23.60 11.86 -10.51
N ARG A 200 -23.32 12.28 -9.28
CA ARG A 200 -22.90 13.65 -8.94
C ARG A 200 -21.49 13.63 -8.38
N TYR A 201 -20.61 14.43 -8.94
CA TYR A 201 -19.22 14.53 -8.52
C TYR A 201 -19.07 15.35 -7.24
N ASP A 202 -18.26 14.85 -6.30
CA ASP A 202 -18.08 15.51 -5.00
C ASP A 202 -17.24 16.79 -5.07
N HIS A 203 -16.43 16.94 -6.12
CA HIS A 203 -15.49 18.07 -6.24
C HIS A 203 -16.11 19.33 -6.83
N ASP A 204 -17.18 19.22 -7.63
CA ASP A 204 -17.79 20.35 -8.34
C ASP A 204 -19.32 20.29 -8.49
N ASP A 205 -19.97 19.33 -7.83
CA ASP A 205 -21.42 19.08 -7.87
C ASP A 205 -21.99 18.83 -9.28
N THR A 206 -21.14 18.61 -10.29
CA THR A 206 -21.62 18.34 -11.64
C THR A 206 -22.23 16.96 -11.75
N GLU A 207 -23.28 16.85 -12.55
CA GLU A 207 -23.97 15.58 -12.79
C GLU A 207 -23.58 15.00 -14.15
N ALA A 208 -23.42 13.68 -14.21
CA ALA A 208 -23.11 12.97 -15.44
C ALA A 208 -23.85 11.64 -15.53
N ARG A 209 -24.18 11.24 -16.76
CA ARG A 209 -24.71 9.90 -17.05
C ARG A 209 -23.55 8.99 -17.46
N LYS A 210 -23.40 7.87 -16.76
CA LYS A 210 -22.32 6.90 -16.95
C LYS A 210 -22.86 5.52 -17.28
N SER A 211 -22.07 4.76 -18.02
CA SER A 211 -22.28 3.33 -18.26
C SER A 211 -21.32 2.54 -17.37
N SER A 212 -21.74 1.39 -16.82
CA SER A 212 -20.97 0.71 -15.76
C SER A 212 -19.56 0.25 -16.16
N SER A 213 -19.22 0.22 -17.46
CA SER A 213 -17.93 -0.25 -17.96
C SER A 213 -16.73 0.65 -17.62
N LYS A 214 -16.90 1.67 -16.78
CA LYS A 214 -15.85 2.64 -16.39
C LYS A 214 -15.92 3.08 -14.92
N GLU A 215 -16.69 2.37 -14.10
CA GLU A 215 -16.92 2.76 -12.71
C GLU A 215 -16.35 1.72 -11.76
N THR A 216 -15.85 2.21 -10.64
CA THR A 216 -15.08 1.44 -9.68
C THR A 216 -15.74 1.62 -8.32
N LEU A 217 -16.00 0.53 -7.59
CA LEU A 217 -16.56 0.59 -6.23
C LEU A 217 -15.44 0.96 -5.26
N SER A 218 -15.69 1.98 -4.43
CA SER A 218 -14.79 2.47 -3.39
C SER A 218 -15.20 2.01 -2.00
#